data_AF-A0A9X5GRK6-F1
#
_entry.id   AF-A0A9X5GRK6-F1
#
_cell.length_a   1.000
_cell.length_b   1.000
_cell.length_c   1.000
_cell.angle_alpha   90.00
_cell.angle_beta   90.00
_cell.angle_gamma   90.00
#
_symmetry.space_group_name_H-M   'P 1'
#
loop_
_entity.id
_entity.type
_entity.pdbx_description
1 polymer ?
#
loop_
_entity_poly.entity_id
_entity_poly.type
_entity_poly.pdbx_seq_one_letter_code
_entity_poly.pdbx_strand_id
1 'polypeptide(L)'
;MPMEEALMAFAEIDISRMKNFTSEKEKGIPFISFVMKEKEGAVFTGPHPLFIADSLLREQKAEGREILYRADYIRSGTDKFATGVLSAGEKQETFLKLLKNNISSGNAKADIMGIYSYLEIHFTLCGLERLAEEETAFTGKEEAGTEDYREANCAYYKEVLSYVATCRRHLNRGASGILLPPFPERNVFMAGWYREHKGGR
;
A
#
# COMPACT_ATOMS: atom_id res chain seq x y z
N MET A 1 25.73 -14.14 -10.14
CA MET A 1 24.49 -14.95 -10.12
C MET A 1 23.62 -14.47 -11.28
N PRO A 2 23.17 -15.35 -12.20
CA PRO A 2 22.13 -15.05 -13.19
C PRO A 2 20.84 -14.61 -12.52
N MET A 3 20.01 -13.83 -13.20
CA MET A 3 18.81 -13.25 -12.58
C MET A 3 17.76 -14.32 -12.24
N GLU A 4 17.65 -15.38 -13.05
CA GLU A 4 16.77 -16.51 -12.72
C GLU A 4 17.22 -17.23 -11.44
N GLU A 5 18.53 -17.35 -11.20
CA GLU A 5 19.08 -18.00 -10.02
C GLU A 5 18.89 -17.13 -8.77
N ALA A 6 18.99 -15.80 -8.93
CA ALA A 6 18.64 -14.84 -7.89
C ALA A 6 17.14 -14.88 -7.56
N LEU A 7 16.27 -14.99 -8.57
CA LEU A 7 14.82 -15.17 -8.44
C LEU A 7 14.46 -16.42 -7.62
N MET A 8 15.13 -17.54 -7.88
CA MET A 8 14.88 -18.81 -7.17
C MET A 8 15.32 -18.73 -5.71
N ALA A 9 16.52 -18.20 -5.45
CA ALA A 9 16.97 -17.94 -4.07
C ALA A 9 16.08 -16.92 -3.35
N PHE A 10 15.53 -15.96 -4.09
CA PHE A 10 14.66 -14.90 -3.58
C PHE A 10 13.26 -15.40 -3.24
N ALA A 11 12.76 -16.46 -3.91
CA ALA A 11 11.50 -17.12 -3.57
C ALA A 11 11.58 -17.87 -2.23
N GLU A 12 12.77 -18.33 -1.83
CA GLU A 12 12.99 -19.09 -0.60
C GLU A 12 13.21 -18.23 0.65
N ILE A 13 13.27 -16.89 0.51
CA ILE A 13 13.46 -15.98 1.65
C ILE A 13 12.25 -16.03 2.59
N ASP A 14 12.48 -16.44 3.83
CA ASP A 14 11.53 -16.33 4.92
C ASP A 14 11.51 -14.90 5.48
N ILE A 15 10.54 -14.11 5.00
CA ILE A 15 10.33 -12.73 5.40
C ILE A 15 9.66 -12.58 6.78
N SER A 16 9.23 -13.68 7.42
CA SER A 16 8.41 -13.63 8.64
C SER A 16 9.16 -13.19 9.91
N ARG A 17 10.46 -12.94 9.82
CA ARG A 17 11.35 -12.65 10.97
C ARG A 17 11.60 -11.15 11.22
N MET A 18 10.98 -10.24 10.48
CA MET A 18 11.24 -8.79 10.62
C MET A 18 10.41 -8.11 11.72
N LYS A 19 11.02 -7.22 12.51
CA LYS A 19 10.44 -6.60 13.72
C LYS A 19 9.14 -5.80 13.52
N ASN A 20 8.94 -5.20 12.34
CA ASN A 20 7.72 -4.45 11.98
C ASN A 20 6.82 -5.24 11.03
N PHE A 21 7.16 -6.49 10.77
CA PHE A 21 6.41 -7.36 9.86
C PHE A 21 5.03 -7.66 10.44
N THR A 22 4.94 -7.88 11.76
CA THR A 22 3.75 -8.41 12.40
C THR A 22 2.55 -7.46 12.32
N SER A 23 2.70 -6.16 12.65
CA SER A 23 1.55 -5.23 12.68
C SER A 23 1.00 -4.92 11.28
N GLU A 24 1.87 -4.60 10.32
CA GLU A 24 1.42 -4.29 8.95
C GLU A 24 0.93 -5.55 8.22
N LYS A 25 1.50 -6.73 8.54
CA LYS A 25 0.99 -8.02 8.04
C LYS A 25 -0.37 -8.38 8.65
N GLU A 26 -0.61 -8.08 9.92
CA GLU A 26 -1.93 -8.28 10.55
C GLU A 26 -3.01 -7.40 9.91
N LYS A 27 -2.65 -6.17 9.52
CA LYS A 27 -3.49 -5.31 8.66
C LYS A 27 -3.63 -5.85 7.24
N GLY A 28 -2.78 -6.80 6.86
CA GLY A 28 -2.70 -7.44 5.56
C GLY A 28 -2.21 -6.50 4.46
N ILE A 29 -1.31 -5.59 4.81
CA ILE A 29 -0.61 -4.71 3.86
C ILE A 29 0.45 -5.54 3.11
N PRO A 30 0.57 -5.37 1.78
CA PRO A 30 1.60 -6.07 1.01
C PRO A 30 3.00 -5.63 1.40
N PHE A 31 3.95 -6.56 1.34
CA PHE A 31 5.38 -6.29 1.52
C PHE A 31 6.09 -6.43 0.19
N ILE A 32 6.96 -5.48 -0.13
CA ILE A 32 7.73 -5.47 -1.36
C ILE A 32 9.21 -5.55 -1.03
N SER A 33 9.90 -6.44 -1.74
CA SER A 33 11.34 -6.59 -1.71
C SER A 33 11.93 -6.30 -3.09
N PHE A 34 13.14 -5.74 -3.14
CA PHE A 34 13.86 -5.50 -4.39
C PHE A 34 15.22 -6.17 -4.40
N VAL A 35 15.62 -6.63 -5.58
CA VAL A 35 17.00 -6.97 -5.93
C VAL A 35 17.41 -6.11 -7.12
N MET A 36 18.45 -5.31 -6.94
CA MET A 36 18.96 -4.41 -7.97
C MET A 36 20.35 -4.85 -8.39
N LYS A 37 20.60 -4.94 -9.70
CA LYS A 37 21.93 -5.24 -10.22
C LYS A 37 22.88 -4.05 -10.04
N GLU A 38 24.09 -4.30 -9.57
CA GLU A 38 25.19 -3.35 -9.50
C GLU A 38 26.36 -3.80 -10.40
N LYS A 39 27.38 -2.94 -10.55
CA LYS A 39 28.52 -3.18 -11.47
C LYS A 39 29.21 -4.53 -11.22
N GLU A 40 29.34 -4.96 -9.97
CA GLU A 40 30.02 -6.20 -9.58
C GLU A 40 29.16 -7.13 -8.72
N GLY A 41 27.84 -6.89 -8.61
CA GLY A 41 26.99 -7.67 -7.70
C GLY A 41 25.50 -7.35 -7.78
N ALA A 42 24.77 -7.68 -6.72
CA ALA A 42 23.36 -7.33 -6.56
C ALA A 42 23.09 -6.88 -5.11
N VAL A 43 22.25 -5.85 -4.95
CA VAL A 43 21.83 -5.33 -3.64
C VAL A 43 20.40 -5.76 -3.35
N PHE A 44 20.20 -6.33 -2.17
CA PHE A 44 18.88 -6.70 -1.64
C PHE A 44 18.45 -5.67 -0.60
N THR A 45 17.25 -5.12 -0.77
CA THR A 45 16.73 -4.08 0.14
C THR A 45 16.03 -4.64 1.37
N GLY A 46 15.69 -5.94 1.39
CA GLY A 46 14.76 -6.47 2.39
C GLY A 46 13.29 -6.21 2.03
N PRO A 47 12.34 -6.95 2.63
CA PRO A 47 10.92 -6.67 2.53
C PRO A 47 10.54 -5.43 3.34
N HIS A 48 9.82 -4.53 2.70
CA HIS A 48 9.25 -3.34 3.32
C HIS A 48 7.74 -3.27 3.06
N PRO A 49 6.93 -2.73 3.99
CA PRO A 49 5.53 -2.43 3.71
C PRO A 49 5.40 -1.59 2.43
N LEU A 50 4.37 -1.85 1.64
CA LEU A 50 4.18 -1.25 0.31
C LEU A 50 4.37 0.28 0.29
N PHE A 51 3.85 0.99 1.29
CA PHE A 51 3.95 2.44 1.35
C PHE A 51 5.38 2.96 1.57
N ILE A 52 6.24 2.18 2.24
CA ILE A 52 7.67 2.47 2.37
C ILE A 52 8.38 2.07 1.08
N ALA A 53 8.11 0.86 0.59
CA ALA A 53 8.76 0.34 -0.60
C ALA A 53 8.53 1.20 -1.85
N ASP A 54 7.39 1.89 -1.93
CA ASP A 54 7.08 2.77 -3.06
C ASP A 54 8.11 3.89 -3.24
N SER A 55 8.63 4.47 -2.15
CA SER A 55 9.63 5.54 -2.21
C SER A 55 11.07 5.03 -2.34
N LEU A 56 11.36 3.79 -1.90
CA LEU A 56 12.73 3.25 -1.84
C LEU A 56 13.47 3.32 -3.19
N LEU A 57 12.80 3.02 -4.30
CA LEU A 57 13.47 3.01 -5.61
C LEU A 57 13.94 4.40 -6.06
N ARG A 58 13.28 5.47 -5.62
CA ARG A 58 13.75 6.85 -5.86
C ARG A 58 15.02 7.14 -5.07
N GLU A 59 15.10 6.66 -3.85
CA GLU A 59 16.22 6.89 -2.94
C GLU A 59 17.49 6.15 -3.38
N GLN A 60 17.34 5.02 -4.07
CA GLN A 60 18.45 4.13 -4.45
C GLN A 60 19.08 4.40 -5.83
N LYS A 61 18.68 5.46 -6.55
CA LYS A 61 19.24 5.82 -7.88
C LYS A 61 19.32 4.61 -8.83
N ALA A 62 18.20 3.94 -8.98
CA ALA A 62 18.09 2.73 -9.79
C ALA A 62 18.09 3.00 -11.30
N GLU A 63 18.46 4.21 -11.76
CA GLU A 63 18.33 4.60 -13.17
C GLU A 63 19.12 3.67 -14.10
N GLY A 64 18.48 3.25 -15.20
CA GLY A 64 19.07 2.34 -16.18
C GLY A 64 19.33 0.92 -15.67
N ARG A 65 18.82 0.55 -14.49
CA ARG A 65 19.00 -0.79 -13.91
C ARG A 65 17.79 -1.69 -14.17
N GLU A 66 18.06 -2.98 -14.23
CA GLU A 66 17.04 -4.01 -14.13
C GLU A 66 16.79 -4.31 -12.65
N ILE A 67 15.52 -4.29 -12.25
CA ILE A 67 15.07 -4.45 -10.87
C ILE A 67 14.17 -5.67 -10.82
N LEU A 68 14.58 -6.65 -10.03
CA LEU A 68 13.71 -7.74 -9.65
C LEU A 68 12.93 -7.32 -8.40
N TYR A 69 11.62 -7.52 -8.41
CA TYR A 69 10.79 -7.33 -7.22
C TYR A 69 10.05 -8.60 -6.84
N ARG A 70 9.75 -8.73 -5.54
CA ARG A 70 8.81 -9.70 -4.97
C ARG A 70 7.80 -8.92 -4.14
N ALA A 71 6.54 -9.19 -4.39
CA ALA A 71 5.42 -8.68 -3.63
C ALA A 71 4.80 -9.84 -2.87
N ASP A 72 4.89 -9.82 -1.54
CA ASP A 72 4.23 -10.75 -0.63
C ASP A 72 2.92 -10.13 -0.15
N TYR A 73 1.83 -10.89 -0.25
CA TYR A 73 0.48 -10.38 -0.02
C TYR A 73 -0.48 -11.47 0.40
N ILE A 74 -1.63 -11.08 0.95
CA ILE A 74 -2.69 -12.00 1.32
C ILE A 74 -3.76 -11.98 0.22
N ARG A 75 -4.14 -13.14 -0.29
CA ARG A 75 -5.29 -13.27 -1.19
C ARG A 75 -6.04 -14.56 -0.90
N SER A 76 -7.36 -14.47 -0.89
CA SER A 76 -8.23 -15.58 -0.47
C SER A 76 -7.90 -16.11 0.93
N GLY A 77 -7.41 -15.23 1.82
CA GLY A 77 -7.02 -15.59 3.19
C GLY A 77 -5.70 -16.37 3.31
N THR A 78 -4.97 -16.54 2.21
CA THR A 78 -3.68 -17.25 2.18
C THR A 78 -2.55 -16.30 1.81
N ASP A 79 -1.38 -16.48 2.42
CA ASP A 79 -0.15 -15.82 2.00
C ASP A 79 0.21 -16.26 0.58
N LYS A 80 0.50 -15.30 -0.27
CA LYS A 80 0.94 -15.47 -1.66
C LYS A 80 2.12 -14.55 -1.93
N PHE A 81 2.84 -14.84 -3.00
CA PHE A 81 3.81 -13.91 -3.54
C PHE A 81 3.65 -13.80 -5.06
N ALA A 82 4.10 -12.66 -5.59
CA ALA A 82 4.26 -12.41 -7.01
C ALA A 82 5.64 -11.83 -7.24
N THR A 83 6.26 -12.17 -8.36
CA THR A 83 7.55 -11.62 -8.77
C THR A 83 7.42 -10.97 -10.13
N GLY A 84 8.26 -9.97 -10.38
CA GLY A 84 8.36 -9.37 -11.71
C GLY A 84 9.67 -8.64 -11.90
N VAL A 85 9.97 -8.33 -13.16
CA VAL A 85 11.19 -7.64 -13.57
C VAL A 85 10.82 -6.30 -14.17
N LEU A 86 11.38 -5.24 -13.60
CA LEU A 86 11.19 -3.86 -14.03
C LEU A 86 12.46 -3.34 -14.68
N SER A 87 12.29 -2.61 -15.78
CA SER A 87 13.35 -1.80 -16.36
C SER A 87 13.19 -0.37 -15.86
N ALA A 88 14.16 0.11 -15.09
CA ALA A 88 14.20 1.50 -14.66
C ALA A 88 14.71 2.39 -15.79
N GLY A 89 13.93 3.42 -16.12
CA GLY A 89 14.35 4.43 -17.10
C GLY A 89 15.41 5.39 -16.55
N GLU A 90 15.65 6.47 -17.29
CA GLU A 90 16.58 7.54 -16.89
C GLU A 90 16.03 8.46 -15.79
N LYS A 91 14.72 8.40 -15.52
CA LYS A 91 14.06 9.19 -14.49
C LYS A 91 13.80 8.34 -13.25
N GLN A 92 14.02 8.92 -12.09
CA GLN A 92 13.61 8.32 -10.82
C GLN A 92 12.08 8.25 -10.73
N GLU A 93 11.57 7.08 -10.44
CA GLU A 93 10.14 6.81 -10.26
C GLU A 93 9.90 6.02 -8.99
N THR A 94 8.70 6.15 -8.43
CA THR A 94 8.26 5.26 -7.36
C THR A 94 8.01 3.86 -7.91
N PHE A 95 8.00 2.85 -7.06
CA PHE A 95 7.79 1.46 -7.48
C PHE A 95 6.47 1.26 -8.24
N LEU A 96 5.35 1.76 -7.71
CA LEU A 96 4.05 1.58 -8.37
C LEU A 96 3.98 2.30 -9.70
N LYS A 97 4.57 3.50 -9.79
CA LYS A 97 4.66 4.23 -11.06
C LYS A 97 5.52 3.47 -12.08
N LEU A 98 6.65 2.94 -11.65
CA LEU A 98 7.55 2.16 -12.50
C LEU A 98 6.88 0.87 -12.99
N LEU A 99 6.18 0.17 -12.10
CA LEU A 99 5.39 -1.02 -12.42
C LEU A 99 4.30 -0.70 -13.46
N LYS A 100 3.51 0.34 -13.23
CA LYS A 100 2.49 0.83 -14.18
C LYS A 100 3.07 1.11 -15.56
N ASN A 101 4.20 1.82 -15.60
CA ASN A 101 4.85 2.21 -16.85
C ASN A 101 5.36 0.98 -17.62
N ASN A 102 5.98 0.03 -16.92
CA ASN A 102 6.44 -1.22 -17.53
C ASN A 102 5.26 -2.07 -18.07
N ILE A 103 4.14 -2.13 -17.35
CA ILE A 103 2.93 -2.81 -17.84
C ILE A 103 2.41 -2.11 -19.10
N SER A 104 2.32 -0.78 -19.05
CA SER A 104 1.77 0.03 -20.14
C SER A 104 2.65 0.00 -21.40
N SER A 105 3.96 -0.23 -21.25
CA SER A 105 4.89 -0.39 -22.37
C SER A 105 4.95 -1.82 -22.93
N GLY A 106 4.16 -2.75 -22.38
CA GLY A 106 4.10 -4.14 -22.85
C GLY A 106 5.20 -5.05 -22.28
N ASN A 107 5.88 -4.66 -21.20
CA ASN A 107 6.82 -5.55 -20.52
C ASN A 107 6.06 -6.69 -19.81
N ALA A 108 5.94 -7.83 -20.48
CA ALA A 108 5.24 -9.02 -19.97
C ALA A 108 5.85 -9.60 -18.68
N LYS A 109 7.12 -9.27 -18.37
CA LYS A 109 7.79 -9.72 -17.14
C LYS A 109 7.46 -8.83 -15.94
N ALA A 110 6.86 -7.66 -16.16
CA ALA A 110 6.63 -6.68 -15.12
C ALA A 110 5.50 -7.08 -14.18
N ASP A 111 4.43 -7.72 -14.68
CA ASP A 111 3.29 -8.11 -13.85
C ASP A 111 2.63 -9.40 -14.33
N ILE A 112 3.37 -10.50 -14.21
CA ILE A 112 2.93 -11.83 -14.68
C ILE A 112 1.61 -12.26 -14.02
N MET A 113 1.38 -11.85 -12.78
CA MET A 113 0.21 -12.26 -11.97
C MET A 113 -0.90 -11.21 -11.90
N GLY A 114 -0.77 -10.06 -12.57
CA GLY A 114 -1.76 -8.98 -12.56
C GLY A 114 -1.98 -8.39 -11.17
N ILE A 115 -0.91 -8.19 -10.39
CA ILE A 115 -0.96 -7.70 -9.01
C ILE A 115 -1.04 -6.17 -8.92
N TYR A 116 -0.75 -5.43 -10.00
CA TYR A 116 -0.67 -3.97 -9.95
C TYR A 116 -1.90 -3.30 -9.34
N SER A 117 -3.11 -3.59 -9.83
CA SER A 117 -4.33 -2.96 -9.31
C SER A 117 -4.58 -3.29 -7.84
N TYR A 118 -4.21 -4.49 -7.40
CA TYR A 118 -4.31 -4.87 -5.99
C TYR A 118 -3.35 -4.04 -5.11
N LEU A 119 -2.11 -3.85 -5.56
CA LEU A 119 -1.13 -3.01 -4.87
C LEU A 119 -1.55 -1.54 -4.88
N GLU A 120 -2.02 -1.02 -6.02
CA GLU A 120 -2.49 0.36 -6.17
C GLU A 120 -3.59 0.69 -5.15
N ILE A 121 -4.60 -0.19 -5.01
CA ILE A 121 -5.68 0.00 -4.04
C ILE A 121 -5.12 -0.02 -2.61
N HIS A 122 -4.27 -1.00 -2.27
CA HIS A 122 -3.65 -1.07 -0.93
C HIS A 122 -2.85 0.19 -0.59
N PHE A 123 -2.09 0.71 -1.55
CA PHE A 123 -1.33 1.94 -1.38
C PHE A 123 -2.24 3.15 -1.13
N THR A 124 -3.33 3.29 -1.87
CA THR A 124 -4.36 4.32 -1.60
C THR A 124 -4.93 4.18 -0.20
N LEU A 125 -5.24 2.95 0.25
CA LEU A 125 -5.76 2.71 1.60
C LEU A 125 -4.75 3.07 2.69
N CYS A 126 -3.45 2.82 2.50
CA CYS A 126 -2.40 3.29 3.42
C CYS A 126 -2.35 4.82 3.49
N GLY A 127 -2.50 5.51 2.36
CA GLY A 127 -2.58 6.97 2.32
C GLY A 127 -3.78 7.52 3.09
N LEU A 128 -4.95 6.92 2.91
CA LEU A 128 -6.18 7.29 3.62
C LEU A 128 -6.10 7.04 5.12
N GLU A 129 -5.55 5.91 5.54
CA GLU A 129 -5.33 5.59 6.96
C GLU A 129 -4.44 6.64 7.62
N ARG A 130 -3.28 6.93 7.02
CA ARG A 130 -2.34 7.93 7.54
C ARG A 130 -2.97 9.31 7.63
N LEU A 131 -3.70 9.74 6.59
CA LEU A 131 -4.41 11.01 6.60
C LEU A 131 -5.45 11.06 7.73
N ALA A 132 -6.24 9.99 7.91
CA ALA A 132 -7.24 9.93 8.97
C ALA A 132 -6.63 9.94 10.37
N GLU A 133 -5.48 9.29 10.57
CA GLU A 133 -4.73 9.33 11.84
C GLU A 133 -4.19 10.74 12.12
N GLU A 134 -3.56 11.39 11.13
CA GLU A 134 -3.03 12.76 11.23
C GLU A 134 -4.14 13.76 11.56
N GLU A 135 -5.29 13.68 10.88
CA GLU A 135 -6.43 14.55 11.08
C GLU A 135 -7.14 14.31 12.42
N THR A 136 -7.23 13.05 12.86
CA THR A 136 -7.77 12.71 14.19
C THR A 136 -6.89 13.32 15.29
N ALA A 137 -5.57 13.23 15.15
CA ALA A 137 -4.62 13.81 16.09
C ALA A 137 -4.69 15.35 16.10
N PHE A 138 -4.81 15.98 14.93
CA PHE A 138 -4.98 17.42 14.82
C PHE A 138 -6.29 17.90 15.46
N THR A 139 -7.38 17.19 15.21
CA THR A 139 -8.73 17.52 15.73
C THR A 139 -8.79 17.48 17.26
N GLY A 140 -7.88 16.77 17.93
CA GLY A 140 -7.75 16.80 19.38
C GLY A 140 -7.28 18.15 19.95
N LYS A 141 -6.82 19.09 19.12
CA LYS A 141 -6.34 20.42 19.54
C LYS A 141 -7.48 21.44 19.52
N GLU A 142 -7.48 22.41 20.43
CA GLU A 142 -8.49 23.49 20.47
C GLU A 142 -8.46 24.38 19.22
N GLU A 143 -7.28 24.51 18.61
CA GLU A 143 -7.06 25.25 17.36
C GLU A 143 -7.83 24.68 16.15
N ALA A 144 -8.30 23.43 16.24
CA ALA A 144 -9.01 22.76 15.15
C ALA A 144 -10.47 23.23 14.98
N GLY A 145 -11.01 24.03 15.90
CA GLY A 145 -12.32 24.66 15.77
C GLY A 145 -13.22 24.49 16.99
N THR A 146 -14.52 24.71 16.79
CA THR A 146 -15.51 24.55 17.87
C THR A 146 -15.56 23.12 18.38
N GLU A 147 -15.97 22.92 19.63
CA GLU A 147 -16.12 21.59 20.22
C GLU A 147 -16.97 20.65 19.35
N ASP A 148 -18.16 21.10 18.93
CA ASP A 148 -19.02 20.31 18.05
C ASP A 148 -18.34 19.93 16.72
N TYR A 149 -17.57 20.86 16.13
CA TYR A 149 -16.85 20.59 14.90
C TYR A 149 -15.77 19.53 15.14
N ARG A 150 -15.03 19.64 16.24
CA ARG A 150 -13.97 18.68 16.59
C ARG A 150 -14.56 17.29 16.85
N GLU A 151 -15.68 17.19 17.55
CA GLU A 151 -16.36 15.91 17.78
C GLU A 151 -16.84 15.28 16.46
N ALA A 152 -17.52 16.05 15.61
CA ALA A 152 -17.98 15.59 14.30
C ALA A 152 -16.82 15.12 13.41
N ASN A 153 -15.74 15.90 13.37
CA ASN A 153 -14.58 15.61 12.54
C ASN A 153 -13.83 14.37 13.05
N CYS A 154 -13.69 14.21 14.37
CA CYS A 154 -13.12 13.00 14.97
C CYS A 154 -13.97 11.76 14.67
N ALA A 155 -15.30 11.86 14.76
CA ALA A 155 -16.20 10.77 14.38
C ALA A 155 -16.07 10.41 12.89
N TYR A 156 -15.95 11.41 12.01
CA TYR A 156 -15.75 11.19 10.58
C TYR A 156 -14.45 10.44 10.28
N TYR A 157 -13.31 10.84 10.85
CA TYR A 157 -12.06 10.15 10.58
C TYR A 157 -11.99 8.75 11.18
N LYS A 158 -12.72 8.47 12.28
CA LYS A 158 -12.93 7.09 12.75
C LYS A 158 -13.72 6.25 11.74
N GLU A 159 -14.70 6.83 11.07
CA GLU A 159 -15.44 6.16 9.98
C GLU A 159 -14.53 5.88 8.78
N VAL A 160 -13.64 6.81 8.40
CA VAL A 160 -12.64 6.59 7.36
C VAL A 160 -11.69 5.43 7.72
N LEU A 161 -11.23 5.34 8.97
CA LEU A 161 -10.40 4.22 9.44
C LEU A 161 -11.15 2.87 9.38
N SER A 162 -12.42 2.86 9.78
CA SER A 162 -13.30 1.69 9.68
C SER A 162 -13.50 1.25 8.22
N TYR A 163 -13.71 2.20 7.31
CA TYR A 163 -13.77 1.97 5.88
C TYR A 163 -12.48 1.33 5.35
N VAL A 164 -11.32 1.90 5.70
CA VAL A 164 -10.01 1.35 5.27
C VAL A 164 -9.82 -0.09 5.73
N ALA A 165 -10.07 -0.36 7.02
CA ALA A 165 -9.96 -1.71 7.57
C ALA A 165 -10.92 -2.70 6.88
N THR A 166 -12.12 -2.26 6.55
CA THR A 166 -13.11 -3.08 5.83
C THR A 166 -12.68 -3.36 4.40
N CYS A 167 -12.22 -2.36 3.66
CA CYS A 167 -11.67 -2.52 2.31
C CYS A 167 -10.50 -3.52 2.29
N ARG A 168 -9.53 -3.40 3.21
CA ARG A 168 -8.41 -4.37 3.30
C ARG A 168 -8.90 -5.79 3.57
N ARG A 169 -9.86 -5.98 4.47
CA ARG A 169 -10.46 -7.31 4.71
C ARG A 169 -11.07 -7.90 3.45
N HIS A 170 -11.80 -7.10 2.66
CA HIS A 170 -12.36 -7.54 1.38
C HIS A 170 -11.27 -7.88 0.36
N LEU A 171 -10.25 -7.03 0.22
CA LEU A 171 -9.11 -7.27 -0.67
C LEU A 171 -8.39 -8.59 -0.35
N ASN A 172 -8.13 -8.81 0.93
CA ASN A 172 -7.32 -9.94 1.39
C ASN A 172 -8.09 -11.27 1.39
N ARG A 173 -9.42 -11.23 1.53
CA ARG A 173 -10.29 -12.43 1.46
C ARG A 173 -10.85 -12.71 0.08
N GLY A 174 -10.91 -11.73 -0.81
CA GLY A 174 -11.49 -11.88 -2.14
C GLY A 174 -10.65 -12.79 -3.05
N ALA A 175 -11.34 -13.61 -3.86
CA ALA A 175 -10.70 -14.40 -4.91
C ALA A 175 -10.62 -13.62 -6.24
N SER A 176 -11.69 -12.91 -6.60
CA SER A 176 -11.81 -12.01 -7.77
C SER A 176 -13.06 -11.14 -7.65
N GLY A 177 -13.13 -10.00 -8.35
CA GLY A 177 -14.36 -9.19 -8.44
C GLY A 177 -14.75 -8.51 -7.12
N ILE A 178 -13.77 -7.93 -6.43
CA ILE A 178 -13.95 -7.38 -5.08
C ILE A 178 -14.76 -6.08 -5.17
N LEU A 179 -15.98 -6.12 -4.64
CA LEU A 179 -16.81 -4.94 -4.43
C LEU A 179 -16.38 -4.30 -3.11
N LEU A 180 -15.75 -3.12 -3.21
CA LEU A 180 -15.46 -2.31 -2.04
C LEU A 180 -16.74 -1.64 -1.54
N PRO A 181 -16.89 -1.42 -0.22
CA PRO A 181 -17.96 -0.58 0.29
C PRO A 181 -17.89 0.83 -0.31
N PRO A 182 -19.00 1.59 -0.32
CA PRO A 182 -18.97 2.99 -0.73
C PRO A 182 -18.07 3.79 0.21
N PHE A 183 -17.36 4.77 -0.34
CA PHE A 183 -16.55 5.69 0.46
C PHE A 183 -17.46 6.55 1.37
N PRO A 184 -17.11 6.76 2.64
CA PRO A 184 -17.88 7.64 3.53
C PRO A 184 -17.68 9.10 3.08
N GLU A 185 -18.57 9.60 2.22
CA GLU A 185 -18.53 10.97 1.75
C GLU A 185 -18.70 11.96 2.90
N ARG A 186 -17.71 12.85 3.10
CA ARG A 186 -17.65 13.76 4.26
C ARG A 186 -18.90 14.61 4.41
N ASN A 187 -19.40 15.19 3.32
CA ASN A 187 -20.59 16.03 3.34
C ASN A 187 -21.83 15.26 3.82
N VAL A 188 -22.01 14.02 3.37
CA VAL A 188 -23.12 13.14 3.76
C VAL A 188 -22.99 12.77 5.23
N PHE A 189 -21.80 12.36 5.66
CA PHE A 189 -21.53 12.02 7.05
C PHE A 189 -21.80 13.21 7.98
N MET A 190 -21.22 14.37 7.68
CA MET A 190 -21.34 15.57 8.53
C MET A 190 -22.80 16.05 8.62
N ALA A 191 -23.55 16.01 7.51
CA ALA A 191 -24.96 16.36 7.52
C ALA A 191 -25.80 15.42 8.40
N GLY A 192 -25.49 14.12 8.38
CA GLY A 192 -26.11 13.13 9.27
C GLY A 192 -25.77 13.37 10.73
N TRP A 193 -24.47 13.52 11.03
CA TRP A 193 -23.97 13.73 12.39
C TRP A 193 -24.62 14.96 13.06
N TYR A 194 -24.64 16.11 12.38
CA TYR A 194 -25.25 17.32 12.93
C TYR A 194 -26.76 17.21 13.12
N ARG A 195 -27.46 16.48 12.25
CA ARG A 195 -28.91 16.25 12.42
C ARG A 195 -29.19 15.46 13.69
N GLU A 196 -28.39 14.43 13.96
CA GLU A 196 -28.53 13.57 15.14
C GLU A 196 -28.15 14.27 16.44
N HIS A 197 -27.10 15.12 16.42
CA HIS A 197 -26.53 15.72 17.63
C HIS A 197 -27.02 17.15 17.91
N LYS A 198 -27.57 17.85 16.90
CA LYS A 198 -28.11 19.22 17.04
C LYS A 198 -29.58 19.40 16.64
N GLY A 199 -30.19 18.44 15.95
CA GLY A 199 -31.59 18.53 15.50
C GLY A 199 -32.64 18.39 16.61
N GLY A 200 -32.23 18.26 17.87
CA GLY A 200 -33.11 18.12 19.04
C GLY A 200 -33.01 19.24 20.08
N ARG A 201 -32.46 20.41 19.72
CA ARG A 201 -32.50 21.63 20.56
C ARG A 201 -33.45 22.66 20.00
#